data_AF-A0A3M6YDY9-F1
#
_entry.id   AF-A0A3M6YDY9-F1
#
_cell.length_a   1.000
_cell.length_b   1.000
_cell.length_c   1.000
_cell.angle_alpha   90.00
_cell.angle_beta   90.00
_cell.angle_gamma   90.00
#
_symmetry.space_group_name_H-M   'P 1'
#
loop_
_entity.id
_entity.type
_entity.pdbx_description
1 polymer ?
#
loop_
_entity_poly.entity_id
_entity_poly.type
_entity_poly.pdbx_seq_one_letter_code
_entity_poly.pdbx_strand_id
1 'polypeptide(L)'
;MYHEMVKHISVDTAILTDPATAADDIDRCLNTMLYESRPVYIGVPVDMSHRVISSISLKTPLVRQLPPNDMNEESNVIQEITSRLRVSRYPIIILDGNGVQNGCAGLADELAESTGYAYFTTCMGKGGADETLPNFAGVYQGGGSLSAVRTAVEERADCLLWLGSSRTDFNTGEFTDNVLESLIIDLQRFHTQVGDKKHNAGIKGVLKALIRELKANSVSKPPTKIDWDVYPVPARTSNELNQDYLWNV
;
A
#
# COMPACT_ATOMS: atom_id res chain seq x y z
N MET A 1 -19.40 -14.09 -25.76
CA MET A 1 -19.03 -12.69 -26.07
C MET A 1 -18.60 -11.95 -24.80
N TYR A 2 -19.48 -11.72 -23.81
CA TYR A 2 -19.11 -11.03 -22.55
C TYR A 2 -17.94 -11.68 -21.79
N HIS A 3 -17.88 -13.02 -21.75
CA HIS A 3 -16.80 -13.75 -21.08
C HIS A 3 -15.42 -13.46 -21.68
N GLU A 4 -15.28 -13.41 -23.00
CA GLU A 4 -13.98 -13.11 -23.62
C GLU A 4 -13.54 -11.66 -23.37
N MET A 5 -14.49 -10.71 -23.30
CA MET A 5 -14.18 -9.32 -23.01
C MET A 5 -13.65 -9.14 -21.58
N VAL A 6 -14.31 -9.76 -20.60
CA VAL A 6 -14.00 -9.54 -19.18
C VAL A 6 -12.71 -10.24 -18.72
N LYS A 7 -12.25 -11.28 -19.44
CA LYS A 7 -10.97 -11.97 -19.15
C LYS A 7 -9.77 -11.02 -19.13
N HIS A 8 -9.82 -9.90 -19.86
CA HIS A 8 -8.72 -8.94 -19.91
C HIS A 8 -8.66 -7.98 -18.72
N ILE A 9 -9.73 -7.90 -17.92
CA ILE A 9 -9.85 -6.99 -16.78
C ILE A 9 -10.12 -7.71 -15.44
N SER A 10 -10.21 -9.05 -15.47
CA SER A 10 -10.41 -9.90 -14.30
C SER A 10 -9.23 -10.84 -14.11
N VAL A 11 -8.91 -11.15 -12.85
CA VAL A 11 -7.81 -12.09 -12.54
C VAL A 11 -8.21 -13.55 -12.71
N ASP A 12 -9.51 -13.84 -12.60
CA ASP A 12 -10.08 -15.16 -12.82
C ASP A 12 -11.52 -15.02 -13.36
N THR A 13 -11.97 -16.05 -14.06
CA THR A 13 -13.31 -16.10 -14.62
C THR A 13 -13.91 -17.52 -14.58
N ALA A 14 -15.22 -17.62 -14.43
CA ALA A 14 -15.97 -18.87 -14.54
C ALA A 14 -17.32 -18.66 -15.24
N ILE A 15 -17.78 -19.65 -16.00
CA ILE A 15 -19.16 -19.74 -16.50
C ILE A 15 -19.75 -21.03 -15.92
N LEU A 16 -20.77 -20.92 -15.10
CA LEU A 16 -21.33 -22.06 -14.37
C LEU A 16 -22.25 -22.86 -15.30
N THR A 17 -21.73 -23.84 -16.03
CA THR A 17 -22.55 -24.68 -16.95
C THR A 17 -22.89 -26.06 -16.39
N ASP A 18 -22.17 -26.51 -15.35
CA ASP A 18 -22.36 -27.83 -14.74
C ASP A 18 -22.68 -27.69 -13.23
N PRO A 19 -23.85 -28.15 -12.75
CA PRO A 19 -24.19 -28.15 -11.33
C PRO A 19 -23.19 -28.91 -10.45
N ALA A 20 -22.50 -29.91 -11.00
CA ALA A 20 -21.54 -30.71 -10.25
C ALA A 20 -20.25 -29.93 -9.90
N THR A 21 -19.83 -28.99 -10.75
CA THR A 21 -18.59 -28.21 -10.55
C THR A 21 -18.84 -26.76 -10.13
N ALA A 22 -20.08 -26.27 -10.21
CA ALA A 22 -20.41 -24.87 -9.98
C ALA A 22 -19.93 -24.33 -8.61
N ALA A 23 -20.02 -25.13 -7.54
CA ALA A 23 -19.54 -24.73 -6.22
C ALA A 23 -18.01 -24.52 -6.21
N ASP A 24 -17.26 -25.45 -6.81
CA ASP A 24 -15.80 -25.39 -6.86
C ASP A 24 -15.31 -24.22 -7.73
N ASP A 25 -16.01 -23.94 -8.84
CA ASP A 25 -15.70 -22.79 -9.70
C ASP A 25 -15.94 -21.45 -9.00
N ILE A 26 -17.03 -21.33 -8.23
CA ILE A 26 -17.30 -20.14 -7.40
C ILE A 26 -16.19 -19.98 -6.36
N ASP A 27 -15.88 -21.02 -5.61
CA ASP A 27 -14.89 -20.96 -4.53
C ASP A 27 -13.49 -20.65 -5.07
N ARG A 28 -13.11 -21.24 -6.21
CA ARG A 28 -11.85 -20.91 -6.90
C ARG A 28 -11.79 -19.42 -7.26
N CYS A 29 -12.80 -18.90 -7.95
CA CYS A 29 -12.85 -17.49 -8.33
C CYS A 29 -12.80 -16.56 -7.10
N LEU A 30 -13.57 -16.85 -6.04
CA LEU A 30 -13.58 -16.04 -4.83
C LEU A 30 -12.25 -16.11 -4.06
N ASN A 31 -11.61 -17.28 -3.98
CA ASN A 31 -10.29 -17.40 -3.38
C ASN A 31 -9.23 -16.66 -4.21
N THR A 32 -9.25 -16.75 -5.55
CA THR A 32 -8.35 -15.96 -6.40
C THR A 32 -8.59 -14.45 -6.22
N MET A 33 -9.85 -14.02 -6.15
CA MET A 33 -10.22 -12.62 -5.90
C MET A 33 -9.61 -12.10 -4.59
N LEU A 34 -9.73 -12.87 -3.51
CA LEU A 34 -9.19 -12.50 -2.20
C LEU A 34 -7.66 -12.56 -2.18
N TYR A 35 -7.06 -13.59 -2.79
CA TYR A 35 -5.61 -13.76 -2.85
C TYR A 35 -4.94 -12.63 -3.62
N GLU A 36 -5.52 -12.20 -4.74
CA GLU A 36 -4.98 -11.15 -5.62
C GLU A 36 -5.46 -9.73 -5.24
N SER A 37 -6.59 -9.61 -4.52
CA SER A 37 -7.41 -8.37 -4.43
C SER A 37 -7.64 -7.74 -5.80
N ARG A 38 -8.03 -8.58 -6.76
CA ARG A 38 -8.35 -8.17 -8.11
C ARG A 38 -9.73 -8.74 -8.47
N PRO A 39 -10.50 -8.05 -9.33
CA PRO A 39 -11.84 -8.48 -9.66
C PRO A 39 -11.84 -9.84 -10.37
N VAL A 40 -12.92 -10.59 -10.16
CA VAL A 40 -13.21 -11.85 -10.87
C VAL A 40 -14.57 -11.75 -11.54
N TYR A 41 -14.83 -12.63 -12.52
CA TYR A 41 -16.11 -12.69 -13.20
C TYR A 41 -16.72 -14.08 -13.07
N ILE A 42 -17.97 -14.16 -12.61
CA ILE A 42 -18.73 -15.41 -12.54
C ILE A 42 -20.01 -15.21 -13.36
N GLY A 43 -20.09 -15.86 -14.51
CA GLY A 43 -21.29 -15.88 -15.34
C GLY A 43 -22.22 -17.01 -14.91
N VAL A 44 -23.48 -16.68 -14.63
CA VAL A 44 -24.52 -17.64 -14.25
C VAL A 44 -25.57 -17.71 -15.37
N PRO A 45 -25.58 -18.77 -16.21
CA PRO A 45 -26.63 -19.01 -17.19
C PRO A 45 -28.02 -19.11 -16.54
N VAL A 46 -29.06 -18.68 -17.26
CA VAL A 46 -30.44 -18.61 -16.74
C VAL A 46 -30.94 -20.00 -16.31
N ASP A 47 -30.64 -21.03 -17.09
CA ASP A 47 -31.00 -22.43 -16.81
C ASP A 47 -30.24 -23.04 -15.63
N MET A 48 -29.14 -22.42 -15.21
CA MET A 48 -28.34 -22.80 -14.06
C MET A 48 -28.78 -22.10 -12.77
N SER A 49 -29.40 -20.92 -12.85
CA SER A 49 -29.79 -20.11 -11.70
C SER A 49 -30.72 -20.80 -10.69
N HIS A 50 -31.51 -21.78 -11.13
CA HIS A 50 -32.44 -22.54 -10.29
C HIS A 50 -31.95 -23.96 -9.96
N ARG A 51 -30.75 -24.34 -10.40
CA ARG A 51 -30.21 -25.67 -10.13
C ARG A 51 -29.74 -25.77 -8.68
N VAL A 52 -30.11 -26.88 -8.03
CA VAL A 52 -29.60 -27.20 -6.69
C VAL A 52 -28.21 -27.80 -6.85
N ILE A 53 -27.24 -27.21 -6.16
CA ILE A 53 -25.85 -27.68 -6.11
C ILE A 53 -25.50 -28.14 -4.68
N SER A 54 -24.41 -28.87 -4.54
CA SER A 54 -23.95 -29.35 -3.23
C SER A 54 -23.60 -28.17 -2.31
N SER A 55 -24.06 -28.21 -1.06
CA SER A 55 -23.71 -27.22 -0.03
C SER A 55 -22.47 -27.61 0.79
N ILE A 56 -21.79 -28.70 0.43
CA ILE A 56 -20.67 -29.24 1.21
C ILE A 56 -19.53 -28.22 1.32
N SER A 57 -19.20 -27.51 0.23
CA SER A 57 -18.08 -26.56 0.20
C SER A 57 -18.27 -25.35 1.13
N LEU A 58 -19.51 -25.00 1.48
CA LEU A 58 -19.79 -23.93 2.47
C LEU A 58 -19.23 -24.21 3.87
N LYS A 59 -18.88 -25.48 4.17
CA LYS A 59 -18.20 -25.84 5.43
C LYS A 59 -16.74 -25.38 5.46
N THR A 60 -16.14 -25.09 4.31
CA THR A 60 -14.78 -24.59 4.18
C THR A 60 -14.84 -23.08 3.94
N PRO A 61 -14.38 -22.24 4.89
CA PRO A 61 -14.38 -20.80 4.69
C PRO A 61 -13.38 -20.39 3.62
N LEU A 62 -13.68 -19.30 2.91
CA LEU A 62 -12.74 -18.67 1.98
C LEU A 62 -11.45 -18.23 2.70
N VAL A 63 -10.33 -18.36 2.02
CA VAL A 63 -9.01 -17.97 2.54
C VAL A 63 -8.86 -16.46 2.45
N ARG A 64 -8.94 -15.78 3.60
CA ARG A 64 -8.86 -14.29 3.67
C ARG A 64 -7.46 -13.74 3.92
N GLN A 65 -6.52 -14.61 4.30
CA GLN A 65 -5.16 -14.22 4.63
C GLN A 65 -4.21 -14.77 3.58
N LEU A 66 -3.21 -13.97 3.21
CA LEU A 66 -2.11 -14.45 2.39
C LEU A 66 -1.32 -15.51 3.17
N PRO A 67 -0.74 -16.51 2.48
CA PRO A 67 0.21 -17.41 3.10
C PRO A 67 1.39 -16.63 3.70
N PRO A 68 2.03 -17.15 4.75
CA PRO A 68 3.23 -16.54 5.29
C PRO A 68 4.34 -16.49 4.23
N ASN A 69 5.22 -15.50 4.36
CA ASN A 69 6.42 -15.43 3.53
C ASN A 69 7.35 -16.63 3.82
N ASP A 70 8.21 -16.97 2.87
CA ASP A 70 9.34 -17.84 3.15
C ASP A 70 10.24 -17.20 4.21
N MET A 71 10.61 -17.97 5.24
CA MET A 71 11.34 -17.44 6.40
C MET A 71 12.74 -16.95 6.04
N ASN A 72 13.41 -17.58 5.06
CA ASN A 72 14.75 -17.18 4.64
C ASN A 72 14.68 -15.90 3.82
N GLU A 73 13.74 -15.82 2.86
CA GLU A 73 13.49 -14.60 2.07
C GLU A 73 13.10 -13.42 2.98
N GLU A 74 12.19 -13.64 3.93
CA GLU A 74 11.80 -12.61 4.89
C GLU A 74 12.98 -12.17 5.75
N SER A 75 13.77 -13.10 6.29
CA SER A 75 14.94 -12.74 7.11
C SER A 75 15.99 -11.97 6.31
N ASN A 76 16.23 -12.37 5.06
CA ASN A 76 17.18 -11.70 4.16
C ASN A 76 16.76 -10.26 3.87
N VAL A 77 15.49 -10.03 3.51
CA VAL A 77 15.01 -8.68 3.22
C VAL A 77 15.00 -7.80 4.47
N ILE A 78 14.64 -8.35 5.65
CA ILE A 78 14.67 -7.60 6.92
C ILE A 78 16.09 -7.18 7.28
N GLN A 79 17.08 -8.04 7.11
CA GLN A 79 18.48 -7.68 7.32
C GLN A 79 18.92 -6.55 6.39
N GLU A 80 18.53 -6.62 5.11
CA GLU A 80 18.89 -5.60 4.13
C GLU A 80 18.23 -4.25 4.45
N ILE A 81 16.93 -4.23 4.73
CA ILE A 81 16.19 -3.02 5.13
C ILE A 81 16.81 -2.43 6.41
N THR A 82 17.04 -3.26 7.43
CA THR A 82 17.60 -2.79 8.71
C THR A 82 19.01 -2.25 8.53
N SER A 83 19.81 -2.82 7.63
CA SER A 83 21.16 -2.33 7.32
C SER A 83 21.14 -0.91 6.73
N ARG A 84 20.20 -0.63 5.81
CA ARG A 84 19.99 0.71 5.22
C ARG A 84 19.45 1.69 6.26
N LEU A 85 18.48 1.26 7.06
CA LEU A 85 17.92 2.08 8.13
C LEU A 85 18.95 2.44 9.20
N ARG A 86 19.95 1.59 9.48
CA ARG A 86 21.00 1.90 10.47
C ARG A 86 21.93 3.04 10.03
N VAL A 87 22.23 3.15 8.74
CA VAL A 87 23.17 4.17 8.21
C VAL A 87 22.51 5.44 7.71
N SER A 88 21.21 5.37 7.41
CA SER A 88 20.40 6.53 7.04
C SER A 88 20.44 7.60 8.16
N ARG A 89 20.19 8.86 7.84
CA ARG A 89 20.04 9.97 8.79
C ARG A 89 18.62 10.51 8.81
N TYR A 90 17.89 10.39 7.71
CA TYR A 90 16.51 10.85 7.57
C TYR A 90 15.67 9.77 6.86
N PRO A 91 15.36 8.65 7.55
CA PRO A 91 14.46 7.65 7.01
C PRO A 91 13.02 8.14 7.07
N ILE A 92 12.24 7.83 6.05
CA ILE A 92 10.82 8.21 5.98
C ILE A 92 9.95 7.01 5.58
N ILE A 93 8.66 7.12 5.90
CA ILE A 93 7.64 6.14 5.53
C ILE A 93 6.63 6.84 4.64
N ILE A 94 6.27 6.22 3.52
CA ILE A 94 5.19 6.68 2.65
C ILE A 94 4.13 5.57 2.56
N LEU A 95 2.92 5.83 3.07
CA LEU A 95 1.77 4.94 2.85
C LEU A 95 1.02 5.34 1.58
N ASP A 96 0.97 4.42 0.62
CA ASP A 96 0.33 4.61 -0.68
C ASP A 96 -0.92 3.73 -0.82
N GLY A 97 -1.73 3.97 -1.85
CA GLY A 97 -3.04 3.38 -2.07
C GLY A 97 -3.04 1.86 -2.10
N ASN A 98 -2.05 1.20 -2.71
CA ASN A 98 -1.98 -0.27 -2.67
C ASN A 98 -1.67 -0.76 -1.25
N GLY A 99 -0.92 0.00 -0.45
CA GLY A 99 -0.67 -0.30 0.96
C GLY A 99 -1.98 -0.29 1.76
N VAL A 100 -2.81 0.73 1.53
CA VAL A 100 -4.15 0.86 2.13
C VAL A 100 -5.08 -0.27 1.68
N GLN A 101 -5.17 -0.54 0.39
CA GLN A 101 -6.02 -1.61 -0.17
C GLN A 101 -5.61 -2.99 0.34
N ASN A 102 -4.32 -3.22 0.55
CA ASN A 102 -3.84 -4.45 1.16
C ASN A 102 -4.08 -4.51 2.68
N GLY A 103 -4.65 -3.48 3.31
CA GLY A 103 -4.92 -3.43 4.75
C GLY A 103 -3.64 -3.29 5.58
N CYS A 104 -2.68 -2.50 5.09
CA CYS A 104 -1.41 -2.24 5.79
C CYS A 104 -1.41 -0.94 6.59
N ALA A 105 -2.48 -0.14 6.55
CA ALA A 105 -2.61 1.14 7.26
C ALA A 105 -2.18 1.03 8.74
N GLY A 106 -2.84 0.19 9.54
CA GLY A 106 -2.49 0.05 10.96
C GLY A 106 -1.07 -0.46 11.22
N LEU A 107 -0.47 -1.25 10.30
CA LEU A 107 0.94 -1.65 10.42
C LEU A 107 1.89 -0.49 10.08
N ALA A 108 1.50 0.36 9.12
CA ALA A 108 2.23 1.57 8.79
C ALA A 108 2.20 2.57 9.95
N ASP A 109 1.03 2.76 10.58
CA ASP A 109 0.88 3.59 11.77
C ASP A 109 1.73 3.06 12.94
N GLU A 110 1.69 1.74 13.21
CA GLU A 110 2.53 1.12 14.25
C GLU A 110 4.03 1.29 13.96
N LEU A 111 4.43 1.16 12.70
CA LEU A 111 5.82 1.39 12.29
C LEU A 111 6.20 2.87 12.47
N ALA A 112 5.34 3.80 12.07
CA ALA A 112 5.57 5.23 12.22
C ALA A 112 5.67 5.63 13.70
N GLU A 113 4.77 5.15 14.55
CA GLU A 113 4.77 5.42 15.98
C GLU A 113 6.03 4.85 16.66
N SER A 114 6.39 3.61 16.35
CA SER A 114 7.54 2.94 16.98
C SER A 114 8.90 3.49 16.54
N THR A 115 8.99 4.05 15.33
CA THR A 115 10.26 4.58 14.79
C THR A 115 10.39 6.09 14.93
N GLY A 116 9.28 6.82 15.04
CA GLY A 116 9.27 8.28 15.00
C GLY A 116 9.72 8.88 13.66
N TYR A 117 9.80 8.08 12.61
CA TYR A 117 10.18 8.54 11.27
C TYR A 117 9.11 9.47 10.69
N ALA A 118 9.49 10.41 9.84
CA ALA A 118 8.49 11.24 9.16
C ALA A 118 7.57 10.35 8.32
N TYR A 119 6.27 10.52 8.54
CA TYR A 119 5.25 9.65 7.98
C TYR A 119 4.36 10.42 7.01
N PHE A 120 4.42 10.03 5.74
CA PHE A 120 3.70 10.66 4.66
C PHE A 120 2.66 9.69 4.08
N THR A 121 1.72 10.25 3.34
CA THR A 121 0.84 9.48 2.47
C THR A 121 0.87 10.04 1.05
N THR A 122 0.57 9.22 0.05
CA THR A 122 0.28 9.73 -1.30
C THR A 122 -1.17 10.20 -1.39
N CYS A 123 -1.54 10.88 -2.48
CA CYS A 123 -2.95 11.20 -2.74
C CYS A 123 -3.86 9.96 -2.73
N MET A 124 -3.41 8.83 -3.30
CA MET A 124 -4.18 7.58 -3.28
C MET A 124 -4.17 6.86 -1.93
N GLY A 125 -3.18 7.14 -1.07
CA GLY A 125 -3.12 6.62 0.30
C GLY A 125 -3.94 7.42 1.31
N LYS A 126 -4.45 8.60 0.92
CA LYS A 126 -5.17 9.52 1.81
C LYS A 126 -6.35 8.84 2.51
N GLY A 127 -6.49 9.09 3.81
CA GLY A 127 -7.49 8.45 4.67
C GLY A 127 -7.07 7.08 5.22
N GLY A 128 -5.90 6.56 4.80
CA GLY A 128 -5.31 5.35 5.36
C GLY A 128 -4.40 5.61 6.57
N ALA A 129 -3.56 6.64 6.51
CA ALA A 129 -2.62 6.99 7.57
C ALA A 129 -3.33 7.65 8.76
N ASP A 130 -2.88 7.39 9.99
CA ASP A 130 -3.30 8.17 11.16
C ASP A 130 -2.59 9.53 11.19
N GLU A 131 -3.33 10.55 10.77
CA GLU A 131 -2.84 11.93 10.66
C GLU A 131 -2.78 12.66 12.00
N THR A 132 -3.20 12.00 13.09
CA THR A 132 -3.07 12.54 14.46
C THR A 132 -1.69 12.24 15.07
N LEU A 133 -0.91 11.37 14.43
CA LEU A 133 0.45 11.06 14.85
C LEU A 133 1.34 12.32 14.79
N PRO A 134 2.17 12.57 15.83
CA PRO A 134 3.00 13.78 15.91
C PRO A 134 4.07 13.86 14.82
N ASN A 135 4.39 12.73 14.18
CA ASN A 135 5.34 12.60 13.08
C ASN A 135 4.65 12.49 11.70
N PHE A 136 3.32 12.66 11.63
CA PHE A 136 2.65 12.80 10.34
C PHE A 136 3.12 14.08 9.64
N ALA A 137 3.58 13.92 8.41
CA ALA A 137 4.43 14.87 7.70
C ALA A 137 3.77 15.40 6.42
N GLY A 138 2.62 14.86 6.03
CA GLY A 138 1.75 15.38 4.97
C GLY A 138 1.54 14.46 3.78
N VAL A 139 0.96 15.05 2.73
CA VAL A 139 0.61 14.35 1.49
C VAL A 139 1.66 14.64 0.43
N TYR A 140 2.33 13.60 -0.06
CA TYR A 140 3.29 13.67 -1.15
C TYR A 140 2.63 13.33 -2.49
N GLN A 141 2.80 14.22 -3.46
CA GLN A 141 2.31 14.09 -4.82
C GLN A 141 3.24 14.80 -5.82
N GLY A 142 4.55 14.54 -5.72
CA GLY A 142 5.57 15.17 -6.57
C GLY A 142 5.45 16.71 -6.57
N GLY A 143 5.33 17.30 -7.76
CA GLY A 143 5.20 18.74 -7.96
C GLY A 143 3.94 19.38 -7.39
N GLY A 144 2.87 18.62 -7.14
CA GLY A 144 1.67 19.12 -6.44
C GLY A 144 1.75 19.05 -4.92
N SER A 145 2.88 18.59 -4.37
CA SER A 145 3.12 18.62 -2.92
C SER A 145 3.38 20.05 -2.45
N LEU A 146 3.06 20.33 -1.17
CA LEU A 146 3.60 21.51 -0.49
C LEU A 146 5.12 21.50 -0.56
N SER A 147 5.74 22.68 -0.70
CA SER A 147 7.19 22.81 -0.86
C SER A 147 7.98 22.12 0.25
N ALA A 148 7.53 22.25 1.51
CA ALA A 148 8.16 21.58 2.66
C ALA A 148 8.07 20.05 2.58
N VAL A 149 6.93 19.51 2.13
CA VAL A 149 6.73 18.07 1.93
C VAL A 149 7.64 17.56 0.81
N ARG A 150 7.68 18.26 -0.33
CA ARG A 150 8.54 17.90 -1.46
C ARG A 150 10.01 17.88 -1.05
N THR A 151 10.50 18.95 -0.39
CA THR A 151 11.87 19.00 0.09
C THR A 151 12.16 17.90 1.11
N ALA A 152 11.23 17.56 2.00
CA ALA A 152 11.43 16.47 2.96
C ALA A 152 11.58 15.10 2.27
N VAL A 153 10.79 14.84 1.22
CA VAL A 153 10.77 13.54 0.51
C VAL A 153 11.87 13.42 -0.54
N GLU A 154 12.08 14.46 -1.37
CA GLU A 154 12.99 14.41 -2.52
C GLU A 154 14.43 14.82 -2.18
N GLU A 155 14.61 15.75 -1.22
CA GLU A 155 15.93 16.33 -0.94
C GLU A 155 16.54 15.84 0.39
N ARG A 156 15.73 15.71 1.45
CA ARG A 156 16.21 15.35 2.79
C ARG A 156 16.27 13.85 3.02
N ALA A 157 15.33 13.09 2.47
CA ALA A 157 15.24 11.66 2.70
C ALA A 157 16.43 10.90 2.11
N ASP A 158 16.97 9.96 2.89
CA ASP A 158 18.08 9.10 2.46
C ASP A 158 17.75 7.60 2.60
N CYS A 159 16.52 7.27 3.00
CA CYS A 159 15.95 5.93 2.92
C CYS A 159 14.41 6.03 2.98
N LEU A 160 13.73 5.51 1.96
CA LEU A 160 12.27 5.60 1.85
C LEU A 160 11.65 4.20 1.96
N LEU A 161 10.82 3.99 2.98
CA LEU A 161 9.94 2.82 3.06
C LEU A 161 8.63 3.15 2.35
N TRP A 162 8.50 2.75 1.09
CA TRP A 162 7.28 3.00 0.30
C TRP A 162 6.35 1.80 0.40
N LEU A 163 5.20 1.99 1.06
CA LEU A 163 4.28 0.93 1.41
C LEU A 163 3.17 0.83 0.37
N GLY A 164 3.32 -0.15 -0.54
CA GLY A 164 2.41 -0.41 -1.64
C GLY A 164 2.41 0.71 -2.67
N SER A 165 3.59 1.02 -3.22
CA SER A 165 3.71 2.09 -4.20
C SER A 165 2.87 1.83 -5.45
N SER A 166 2.30 2.91 -6.01
CA SER A 166 1.73 2.93 -7.34
C SER A 166 2.22 4.17 -8.07
N ARG A 167 3.22 4.00 -8.94
CA ARG A 167 3.84 5.11 -9.71
C ARG A 167 3.00 5.47 -10.93
N THR A 168 1.78 5.92 -10.68
CA THR A 168 0.91 6.53 -11.70
C THR A 168 1.25 8.00 -11.89
N ASP A 169 0.78 8.58 -12.99
CA ASP A 169 0.76 10.04 -13.21
C ASP A 169 0.16 10.77 -12.00
N PHE A 170 -0.92 10.25 -11.43
CA PHE A 170 -1.60 10.88 -10.30
C PHE A 170 -0.73 10.93 -9.03
N ASN A 171 -0.08 9.82 -8.66
CA ASN A 171 0.75 9.75 -7.45
C ASN A 171 2.12 10.42 -7.60
N THR A 172 2.64 10.52 -8.83
CA THR A 172 3.93 11.16 -9.12
C THR A 172 3.80 12.66 -9.43
N GLY A 173 2.61 13.24 -9.29
CA GLY A 173 2.38 14.65 -9.62
C GLY A 173 2.63 14.94 -11.08
N GLU A 174 2.04 14.14 -11.98
CA GLU A 174 2.26 14.25 -13.43
C GLU A 174 3.73 14.03 -13.82
N PHE A 175 4.37 13.00 -13.23
CA PHE A 175 5.76 12.63 -13.48
C PHE A 175 6.80 13.70 -13.08
N THR A 176 6.44 14.57 -12.14
CA THR A 176 7.36 15.60 -11.62
C THR A 176 8.08 15.17 -10.34
N ASP A 177 7.75 14.00 -9.80
CA ASP A 177 8.41 13.40 -8.64
C ASP A 177 9.90 13.16 -8.91
N ASN A 178 10.75 13.56 -7.97
CA ASN A 178 12.22 13.46 -8.12
C ASN A 178 12.86 12.69 -6.96
N VAL A 179 12.39 11.46 -6.73
CA VAL A 179 12.97 10.54 -5.74
C VAL A 179 13.96 9.61 -6.39
N LEU A 180 15.18 9.55 -5.87
CA LEU A 180 16.20 8.61 -6.33
C LEU A 180 15.77 7.16 -6.05
N GLU A 181 15.68 6.34 -7.10
CA GLU A 181 15.25 4.93 -6.99
C GLU A 181 16.11 4.12 -6.02
N SER A 182 17.40 4.43 -5.91
CA SER A 182 18.34 3.74 -5.01
C SER A 182 18.00 3.90 -3.53
N LEU A 183 17.25 4.95 -3.16
CA LEU A 183 16.81 5.22 -1.79
C LEU A 183 15.51 4.48 -1.44
N ILE A 184 14.77 4.03 -2.46
CA ILE A 184 13.45 3.43 -2.29
C ILE A 184 13.60 1.96 -1.89
N ILE A 185 12.88 1.61 -0.83
CA ILE A 185 12.55 0.26 -0.42
C ILE A 185 11.06 0.12 -0.69
N ASP A 186 10.71 -0.56 -1.77
CA ASP A 186 9.32 -0.68 -2.24
C ASP A 186 8.72 -1.98 -1.72
N LEU A 187 7.78 -1.88 -0.78
CA LEU A 187 7.09 -3.01 -0.19
C LEU A 187 5.78 -3.23 -0.93
N GLN A 188 5.69 -4.29 -1.71
CA GLN A 188 4.51 -4.66 -2.49
C GLN A 188 3.79 -5.85 -1.85
N ARG A 189 2.57 -6.12 -2.33
CA ARG A 189 1.72 -7.18 -1.78
C ARG A 189 2.43 -8.53 -1.67
N PHE A 190 3.13 -8.94 -2.73
CA PHE A 190 3.73 -10.26 -2.87
C PHE A 190 5.26 -10.26 -2.92
N HIS A 191 5.89 -9.09 -2.92
CA HIS A 191 7.34 -8.97 -3.01
C HIS A 191 7.80 -7.66 -2.35
N THR A 192 9.09 -7.57 -2.09
CA THR A 192 9.73 -6.35 -1.61
C THR A 192 10.96 -6.10 -2.46
N GLN A 193 11.10 -4.89 -2.98
CA GLN A 193 12.21 -4.47 -3.82
C GLN A 193 13.15 -3.58 -3.00
N VAL A 194 14.44 -3.91 -2.98
CA VAL A 194 15.47 -3.17 -2.24
C VAL A 194 16.63 -2.90 -3.19
N GLY A 195 16.71 -1.67 -3.72
CA GLY A 195 17.57 -1.37 -4.88
C GLY A 195 17.19 -2.25 -6.07
N ASP A 196 18.15 -2.92 -6.69
CA ASP A 196 17.91 -3.81 -7.85
C ASP A 196 17.43 -5.22 -7.45
N LYS A 197 17.44 -5.55 -6.16
CA LYS A 197 17.10 -6.90 -5.68
C LYS A 197 15.62 -7.02 -5.33
N LYS A 198 14.94 -7.95 -6.00
CA LYS A 198 13.58 -8.38 -5.68
C LYS A 198 13.60 -9.57 -4.72
N HIS A 199 12.95 -9.43 -3.57
CA HIS A 199 12.73 -10.51 -2.61
C HIS A 199 11.28 -10.97 -2.70
N ASN A 200 11.04 -12.28 -2.74
CA ASN A 200 9.69 -12.85 -2.80
C ASN A 200 9.03 -12.88 -1.40
N ALA A 201 8.99 -11.72 -0.75
CA ALA A 201 8.42 -11.52 0.57
C ALA A 201 7.42 -10.36 0.52
N GLY A 202 6.16 -10.65 0.82
CA GLY A 202 5.06 -9.69 0.80
C GLY A 202 5.06 -8.73 1.98
N ILE A 203 4.58 -7.51 1.73
CA ILE A 203 4.54 -6.36 2.65
C ILE A 203 4.05 -6.69 4.05
N LYS A 204 3.00 -7.50 4.22
CA LYS A 204 2.43 -7.77 5.56
C LYS A 204 3.39 -8.54 6.47
N GLY A 205 4.06 -9.56 5.94
CA GLY A 205 5.03 -10.34 6.71
C GLY A 205 6.26 -9.48 7.02
N VAL A 206 6.77 -8.80 5.99
CA VAL A 206 7.93 -7.89 6.12
C VAL A 206 7.66 -6.77 7.13
N LEU A 207 6.53 -6.07 7.08
CA LEU A 207 6.21 -5.02 8.05
C LEU A 207 6.14 -5.56 9.48
N LYS A 208 5.46 -6.69 9.71
CA LYS A 208 5.37 -7.29 11.06
C LYS A 208 6.75 -7.70 11.59
N ALA A 209 7.57 -8.32 10.74
CA ALA A 209 8.92 -8.72 11.12
C ALA A 209 9.83 -7.50 11.37
N LEU A 210 9.72 -6.46 10.53
CA LEU A 210 10.48 -5.22 10.65
C LEU A 210 10.15 -4.47 11.93
N ILE A 211 8.86 -4.30 12.25
CA ILE A 211 8.42 -3.66 13.49
C ILE A 211 8.99 -4.39 14.71
N ARG A 212 8.92 -5.73 14.71
CA ARG A 212 9.50 -6.56 15.78
C ARG A 212 11.01 -6.35 15.91
N GLU A 213 11.73 -6.37 14.79
CA GLU A 213 13.19 -6.20 14.76
C GLU A 213 13.62 -4.81 15.23
N LEU A 214 12.92 -3.75 14.81
CA LEU A 214 13.22 -2.37 15.18
C LEU A 214 12.91 -2.09 16.66
N LYS A 215 11.82 -2.66 17.20
CA LYS A 215 11.49 -2.60 18.64
C LYS A 215 12.53 -3.32 19.48
N ALA A 216 13.02 -4.48 19.03
CA ALA A 216 14.01 -5.27 19.76
C ALA A 216 15.41 -4.63 19.77
N ASN A 217 15.82 -4.03 18.65
CA ASN A 217 17.18 -3.52 18.47
C ASN A 217 17.31 -2.00 18.62
N SER A 218 16.24 -1.30 19.01
CA SER A 218 16.18 0.15 19.23
C SER A 218 17.08 0.90 18.25
N VAL A 219 16.66 0.97 16.98
CA VAL A 219 17.40 1.76 15.97
C VAL A 219 17.29 3.23 16.40
N SER A 220 18.30 3.66 17.16
CA SER A 220 18.37 4.95 17.83
C SER A 220 18.47 6.06 16.79
N LYS A 221 17.33 6.59 16.39
CA LYS A 221 17.26 7.89 15.72
C LYS A 221 16.27 8.77 16.47
N PRO A 222 16.62 10.04 16.70
CA PRO A 222 15.66 10.99 17.23
C PRO A 222 14.47 11.07 16.27
N PRO A 223 13.23 11.17 16.78
CA PRO A 223 12.05 11.37 15.94
C PRO A 223 12.27 12.55 14.99
N THR A 224 11.81 12.42 13.76
CA THR A 224 11.90 13.52 12.81
C THR A 224 11.01 14.66 13.27
N LYS A 225 11.62 15.82 13.57
CA LYS A 225 10.85 17.02 13.89
C LYS A 225 10.21 17.56 12.60
N ILE A 226 8.88 17.57 12.57
CA ILE A 226 8.10 18.22 11.52
C ILE A 226 8.02 19.71 11.86
N ASP A 227 8.73 20.54 11.10
CA ASP A 227 8.84 21.99 11.33
C ASP A 227 8.01 22.84 10.35
N TRP A 228 7.10 22.20 9.62
CA TRP A 228 6.15 22.84 8.72
C TRP A 228 4.70 22.57 9.14
N ASP A 229 3.81 23.45 8.68
CA ASP A 229 2.37 23.19 8.75
C ASP A 229 1.99 22.20 7.65
N VAL A 230 1.45 21.06 8.06
CA VAL A 230 0.95 20.01 7.16
C VAL A 230 -0.39 20.40 6.54
N TYR A 231 -1.12 21.32 7.18
CA TYR A 231 -2.41 21.85 6.76
C TYR A 231 -2.39 23.37 6.75
N PRO A 232 -1.55 23.99 5.89
CA PRO A 232 -1.45 25.44 5.82
C PRO A 232 -2.82 26.03 5.51
N VAL A 233 -3.37 26.77 6.47
CA VAL A 233 -4.61 27.51 6.26
C VAL A 233 -4.27 28.80 5.52
N PRO A 234 -4.80 29.01 4.31
CA PRO A 234 -4.57 30.25 3.57
C PRO A 234 -5.08 31.44 4.38
N ALA A 235 -4.42 32.59 4.25
CA ALA A 235 -4.94 33.83 4.80
C ALA A 235 -6.32 34.10 4.21
N ARG A 236 -7.37 34.05 5.03
CA ARG A 236 -8.73 34.39 4.60
C ARG A 236 -8.80 35.88 4.30
N THR A 237 -9.09 36.22 3.06
CA THR A 237 -9.37 37.61 2.64
C THR A 237 -10.81 38.02 2.96
N SER A 238 -11.70 37.03 3.18
CA SER A 238 -13.13 37.19 3.42
C SER A 238 -13.68 36.04 4.27
N ASN A 239 -14.82 36.26 4.93
CA ASN A 239 -15.61 35.21 5.60
C ASN A 239 -16.55 34.48 4.63
N GLU A 240 -16.58 34.88 3.37
CA GLU A 240 -17.34 34.19 2.32
C GLU A 240 -16.65 32.87 1.95
N LEU A 241 -17.46 31.85 1.69
CA LEU A 241 -16.95 30.59 1.13
C LEU A 241 -16.52 30.85 -0.33
N ASN A 242 -15.22 30.89 -0.57
CA ASN A 242 -14.66 31.04 -1.92
C ASN A 242 -13.72 29.87 -2.25
N GLN A 243 -13.26 29.83 -3.50
CA GLN A 243 -12.33 28.81 -4.00
C GLN A 243 -10.93 29.39 -4.24
N ASP A 244 -10.63 30.57 -3.70
CA ASP A 244 -9.40 31.32 -3.98
C ASP A 244 -8.15 30.48 -3.70
N TYR A 245 -8.22 29.57 -2.72
CA TYR A 245 -7.14 28.64 -2.44
C TYR A 245 -6.85 27.65 -3.58
N LEU A 246 -7.89 27.14 -4.26
CA LEU A 246 -7.73 26.19 -5.36
C LEU A 246 -7.15 26.85 -6.62
N TRP A 247 -7.37 28.17 -6.78
CA TRP A 247 -7.08 28.88 -8.03
C TRP A 247 -5.88 29.84 -7.95
N ASN A 248 -5.33 30.12 -6.77
CA ASN A 248 -4.21 31.05 -6.56
C ASN A 248 -2.85 30.36 -6.34
N VAL A 249 -2.67 29.12 -6.82
CA VAL A 249 -1.39 28.39 -6.75
C VAL A 249 -0.58 28.59 -8.02
#